data_AF-E9V2K6-F1
#
_entry.id   AF-E9V2K6-F1
#
_cell.length_a   1.000
_cell.length_b   1.000
_cell.length_c   1.000
_cell.angle_alpha   90.00
_cell.angle_beta   90.00
_cell.angle_gamma   90.00
#
_symmetry.space_group_name_H-M   'P 1'
#
loop_
_entity.id
_entity.type
_entity.pdbx_description
1 polymer ?
#
loop_
_entity_poly.entity_id
_entity_poly.type
_entity_poly.pdbx_seq_one_letter_code
_entity_poly.pdbx_strand_id
1 'polypeptide(L)'
;MNDSIITLRGYVGADPVVRSVGEVSVANFRIACTPRKFNRASGEWSDGVTQWFTVSAWRQLGENVGRSLRKGDPVVVQGRLTARSYVNKDGLEVNTFEVEANVVGHDLNRGMTSLSRNPRSLAAVAAPGPEARDDDPGRDPIADWRAPGSDPWEEKPATADDAEETAETESSVAA
;
A
#
# COMPACT_ATOMS: atom_id res chain seq x y z
N MET A 1 -11.57 -5.56 19.15
CA MET A 1 -12.58 -4.72 18.49
C MET A 1 -12.46 -5.00 17.01
N ASN A 2 -13.55 -5.39 16.34
CA ASN A 2 -13.48 -6.04 15.04
C ASN A 2 -13.98 -5.06 13.97
N ASP A 3 -13.05 -4.44 13.24
CA ASP A 3 -13.36 -3.51 12.15
C ASP A 3 -13.47 -4.27 10.82
N SER A 4 -14.52 -4.00 10.05
CA SER A 4 -14.64 -4.48 8.67
C SER A 4 -13.77 -3.62 7.75
N ILE A 5 -12.58 -4.11 7.39
CA ILE A 5 -11.68 -3.44 6.44
C ILE A 5 -12.03 -3.83 5.00
N ILE A 6 -12.10 -2.85 4.10
CA ILE A 6 -12.30 -3.03 2.66
C ILE A 6 -11.19 -2.35 1.87
N THR A 7 -10.80 -2.95 0.75
CA THR A 7 -9.96 -2.33 -0.28
C THR A 7 -10.77 -2.17 -1.56
N LEU A 8 -10.87 -0.93 -2.03
CA LEU A 8 -11.57 -0.54 -3.25
C LEU A 8 -10.54 -0.15 -4.32
N ARG A 9 -10.78 -0.57 -5.57
CA ARG A 9 -10.08 -0.07 -6.75
C ARG A 9 -11.12 0.44 -7.74
N GLY A 10 -10.98 1.67 -8.20
CA GLY A 10 -12.00 2.32 -9.02
C GLY A 10 -11.57 3.68 -9.53
N TYR A 11 -12.55 4.50 -9.89
CA TYR A 11 -12.36 5.85 -10.40
C TYR A 11 -13.08 6.88 -9.55
N VAL A 12 -12.46 8.05 -9.35
CA VAL A 12 -13.08 9.18 -8.63
C VAL A 12 -14.25 9.75 -9.46
N GLY A 13 -15.48 9.71 -8.93
CA GLY A 13 -16.67 10.11 -9.69
C GLY A 13 -16.89 11.63 -9.84
N ALA A 14 -16.36 12.40 -8.90
CA ALA A 14 -16.42 13.86 -8.84
C ALA A 14 -15.25 14.37 -7.98
N ASP A 15 -14.81 15.61 -8.19
CA ASP A 15 -13.69 16.20 -7.45
C ASP A 15 -13.92 16.15 -5.92
N PRO A 16 -12.89 15.82 -5.10
CA PRO A 16 -13.07 15.71 -3.67
C PRO A 16 -13.46 17.03 -3.01
N VAL A 17 -14.56 17.01 -2.24
CA VAL A 17 -15.03 18.16 -1.48
C VAL A 17 -14.37 18.17 -0.11
N VAL A 18 -13.37 19.06 0.06
CA VAL A 18 -12.71 19.33 1.33
C VAL A 18 -13.58 20.26 2.19
N ARG A 19 -13.74 19.91 3.46
CA ARG A 19 -14.43 20.72 4.47
C ARG A 19 -13.65 20.66 5.79
N SER A 20 -13.77 21.69 6.62
CA SER A 20 -13.26 21.68 7.99
C SER A 20 -14.40 21.43 8.97
N VAL A 21 -14.18 20.52 9.92
CA VAL A 21 -15.08 20.23 11.05
C VAL A 21 -14.32 20.61 12.32
N GLY A 22 -14.56 21.82 12.81
CA GLY A 22 -13.64 22.47 13.75
C GLY A 22 -12.26 22.62 13.12
N GLU A 23 -11.22 22.20 13.83
CA GLU A 23 -9.83 22.20 13.34
C GLU A 23 -9.49 20.98 12.45
N VAL A 24 -10.40 20.02 12.28
CA VAL A 24 -10.14 18.78 11.55
C VAL A 24 -10.61 18.88 10.09
N SER A 25 -9.69 18.76 9.15
CA SER A 25 -10.00 18.64 7.72
C SER A 25 -10.61 17.27 7.38
N VAL A 26 -11.60 17.25 6.48
CA VAL A 26 -12.20 16.05 5.89
C VAL A 26 -12.49 16.24 4.40
N ALA A 27 -11.96 15.34 3.56
CA ALA A 27 -12.32 15.26 2.15
C ALA A 27 -13.37 14.17 1.92
N ASN A 28 -14.40 14.50 1.15
CA ASN A 28 -15.51 13.60 0.81
C ASN A 28 -15.54 13.43 -0.71
N PHE A 29 -15.56 12.21 -1.20
CA PHE A 29 -15.66 11.89 -2.63
C PHE A 29 -16.40 10.56 -2.85
N ARG A 30 -16.77 10.24 -4.10
CA ARG A 30 -17.30 8.92 -4.45
C ARG A 30 -16.35 8.17 -5.37
N ILE A 31 -16.29 6.86 -5.21
CA ILE A 31 -15.56 5.95 -6.08
C ILE A 31 -16.54 5.07 -6.85
N ALA A 32 -16.32 4.99 -8.17
CA ALA A 32 -16.98 4.05 -9.07
C ALA A 32 -16.13 2.77 -9.20
N CYS A 33 -16.67 1.64 -8.75
CA CYS A 33 -16.07 0.32 -8.88
C CYS A 33 -16.87 -0.50 -9.90
N THR A 34 -16.40 -0.54 -11.15
CA THR A 34 -17.00 -1.35 -12.23
C THR A 34 -16.25 -2.67 -12.37
N PRO A 35 -16.85 -3.83 -12.01
CA PRO A 35 -16.23 -5.13 -12.21
C PRO A 35 -16.33 -5.54 -13.69
N ARG A 36 -15.22 -5.90 -14.34
CA ARG A 36 -15.27 -6.55 -15.66
C ARG A 36 -15.54 -8.04 -15.49
N LYS A 37 -16.46 -8.60 -16.29
CA LYS A 37 -16.81 -10.02 -16.29
C LYS A 37 -16.50 -10.61 -17.67
N PHE A 38 -15.83 -11.76 -17.68
CA PHE A 38 -15.56 -12.49 -18.92
C PHE A 38 -16.77 -13.37 -19.26
N ASN A 39 -17.36 -13.18 -20.44
CA ASN A 39 -18.42 -14.03 -20.96
C ASN A 39 -17.80 -15.21 -21.73
N ARG A 40 -17.87 -16.42 -21.15
CA ARG A 40 -17.34 -17.63 -21.79
C ARG A 40 -18.06 -18.04 -23.08
N ALA A 41 -19.29 -17.56 -23.32
CA ALA A 41 -20.06 -17.90 -24.52
C ALA A 41 -19.71 -17.02 -25.73
N SER A 42 -19.42 -15.72 -25.52
CA SER A 42 -18.97 -14.83 -26.61
C SER A 42 -17.45 -14.65 -26.68
N GLY A 43 -16.71 -15.02 -25.63
CA GLY A 43 -15.27 -14.79 -25.54
C GLY A 43 -14.88 -13.34 -25.20
N GLU A 44 -15.86 -12.50 -24.82
CA GLU A 44 -15.68 -11.07 -24.63
C GLU A 44 -15.68 -10.66 -23.15
N TRP A 45 -15.02 -9.54 -22.86
CA TRP A 45 -15.12 -8.88 -21.56
C TRP A 45 -16.23 -7.82 -21.57
N SER A 46 -17.24 -8.02 -20.73
CA SER A 46 -18.31 -7.06 -20.49
C SER A 46 -18.15 -6.35 -19.15
N ASP A 47 -18.73 -5.16 -19.04
CA ASP A 47 -18.74 -4.40 -17.80
C ASP A 47 -19.99 -4.77 -16.98
N GLY A 48 -19.78 -5.08 -15.70
CA GLY A 48 -20.86 -5.33 -14.75
C GLY A 48 -21.45 -4.06 -14.18
N VAL A 49 -22.42 -4.21 -13.28
CA VAL A 49 -23.04 -3.10 -12.55
C VAL A 49 -21.99 -2.36 -11.72
N THR A 50 -21.82 -1.06 -11.98
CA THR A 50 -20.94 -0.18 -11.22
C THR A 50 -21.44 -0.03 -9.78
N GLN A 51 -20.57 -0.35 -8.82
CA GLN A 51 -20.80 -0.14 -7.40
C GLN A 51 -20.26 1.24 -6.99
N TRP A 52 -21.02 1.97 -6.17
CA TRP A 52 -20.71 3.36 -5.79
C TRP A 52 -20.51 3.51 -4.29
N PHE A 53 -19.28 3.78 -3.88
CA PHE A 53 -18.91 3.96 -2.48
C PHE A 53 -18.69 5.44 -2.17
N THR A 54 -19.20 5.92 -1.03
CA THR A 54 -18.81 7.23 -0.49
C THR A 54 -17.55 7.04 0.35
N VAL A 55 -16.56 7.91 0.18
CA VAL A 55 -15.28 7.83 0.90
C VAL A 55 -15.02 9.12 1.67
N SER A 56 -14.66 8.96 2.93
CA SER A 56 -14.30 10.04 3.86
C SER A 56 -12.84 9.90 4.27
N ALA A 57 -12.00 10.87 3.92
CA ALA A 57 -10.59 10.93 4.27
C ALA A 57 -10.35 12.07 5.27
N TRP A 58 -9.78 11.77 6.43
CA TRP A 58 -9.66 12.70 7.56
C TRP A 58 -8.24 13.26 7.76
N ARG A 59 -8.13 14.38 8.47
CA ARG A 59 -6.88 15.04 8.87
C ARG A 59 -5.99 15.27 7.64
N GLN A 60 -4.69 15.00 7.74
CA GLN A 60 -3.72 15.19 6.67
C GLN A 60 -4.07 14.42 5.39
N LEU A 61 -4.69 13.23 5.51
CA LEU A 61 -5.12 12.46 4.34
C LEU A 61 -6.23 13.18 3.58
N GLY A 62 -7.16 13.83 4.27
CA GLY A 62 -8.21 14.65 3.66
C GLY A 62 -7.64 15.84 2.88
N GLU A 63 -6.71 16.59 3.48
CA GLU A 63 -6.02 17.70 2.81
C GLU A 63 -5.25 17.24 1.56
N ASN A 64 -4.51 16.14 1.69
CA ASN A 64 -3.72 15.60 0.59
C ASN A 64 -4.63 15.08 -0.53
N VAL A 65 -5.72 14.36 -0.21
CA VAL A 65 -6.74 13.92 -1.18
C VAL A 65 -7.31 15.10 -1.96
N GLY A 66 -7.71 16.18 -1.30
CA GLY A 66 -8.26 17.36 -1.97
C GLY A 66 -7.26 18.08 -2.89
N ARG A 67 -5.96 18.03 -2.56
CA ARG A 67 -4.89 18.59 -3.40
C ARG A 67 -4.57 17.67 -4.57
N SER A 68 -4.47 16.37 -4.33
CA SER A 68 -3.92 15.37 -5.25
C SER A 68 -4.91 14.71 -6.21
N LEU A 69 -6.19 14.55 -5.83
CA LEU A 69 -7.16 13.81 -6.66
C LEU A 69 -8.15 14.75 -7.37
N ARG A 70 -8.59 14.34 -8.56
CA ARG A 70 -9.63 14.95 -9.40
C ARG A 70 -10.60 13.90 -9.92
N LYS A 71 -11.73 14.37 -10.46
CA LYS A 71 -12.69 13.52 -11.17
C LYS A 71 -12.01 12.75 -12.31
N GLY A 72 -12.25 11.45 -12.34
CA GLY A 72 -11.71 10.53 -13.34
C GLY A 72 -10.41 9.84 -12.92
N ASP A 73 -9.77 10.26 -11.82
CA ASP A 73 -8.51 9.66 -11.41
C ASP A 73 -8.69 8.18 -11.00
N PRO A 74 -7.81 7.27 -11.45
CA PRO A 74 -7.83 5.88 -11.06
C PRO A 74 -7.19 5.75 -9.67
N VAL A 75 -7.90 5.13 -8.73
CA VAL A 75 -7.50 5.11 -7.31
C VAL A 75 -7.63 3.73 -6.66
N VAL A 76 -6.77 3.50 -5.67
CA VAL A 76 -6.89 2.45 -4.67
C VAL A 76 -7.14 3.10 -3.31
N VAL A 77 -8.14 2.60 -2.58
CA VAL A 77 -8.50 3.07 -1.24
C VAL A 77 -8.64 1.88 -0.30
N GLN A 78 -8.06 1.96 0.89
CA GLN A 78 -8.27 1.01 1.97
C GLN A 78 -8.80 1.74 3.21
N GLY A 79 -9.83 1.18 3.85
CA GLY A 79 -10.49 1.82 4.98
C GLY A 79 -11.47 0.93 5.71
N ARG A 80 -12.09 1.47 6.76
CA ARG A 80 -13.19 0.82 7.50
C ARG A 80 -14.50 1.03 6.74
N LEU A 81 -15.16 -0.07 6.38
CA LEU A 81 -16.51 -0.06 5.82
C LEU A 81 -17.54 0.16 6.92
N THR A 82 -18.50 1.04 6.69
CA THR A 82 -19.66 1.26 7.55
C THR A 82 -20.91 1.33 6.70
N ALA A 83 -21.96 0.59 7.08
CA ALA A 83 -23.29 0.77 6.54
C ALA A 83 -24.02 1.84 7.37
N ARG A 84 -24.60 2.85 6.71
CA ARG A 84 -25.47 3.83 7.35
C ARG A 84 -26.85 3.81 6.70
N SER A 85 -27.87 3.65 7.52
CA SER A 85 -29.28 3.72 7.12
C SER A 85 -29.79 5.13 7.39
N TYR A 86 -30.49 5.73 6.44
CA TYR A 86 -31.14 7.03 6.62
C TYR A 86 -32.47 7.07 5.87
N VAL A 87 -33.44 7.80 6.42
CA VAL A 87 -34.71 8.05 5.74
C VAL A 87 -34.49 9.17 4.71
N ASN A 88 -34.83 8.90 3.45
CA ASN A 88 -34.74 9.87 2.37
C ASN A 88 -35.91 10.89 2.43
N LYS A 89 -35.95 11.85 1.50
CA LYS A 89 -37.02 12.88 1.47
C LYS A 89 -38.42 12.32 1.20
N ASP A 90 -38.50 11.12 0.63
CA ASP A 90 -39.73 10.43 0.25
C ASP A 90 -40.23 9.47 1.36
N GLY A 91 -39.56 9.46 2.52
CA GLY A 91 -39.90 8.59 3.65
C GLY A 91 -39.36 7.16 3.55
N LEU A 92 -38.54 6.85 2.54
CA LEU A 92 -37.96 5.53 2.33
C LEU A 92 -36.63 5.38 3.08
N GLU A 93 -36.45 4.25 3.76
CA GLU A 93 -35.17 3.89 4.36
C GLU A 93 -34.15 3.47 3.27
N VAL A 94 -33.02 4.17 3.22
CA VAL A 94 -31.94 3.94 2.26
C VAL A 94 -30.68 3.54 3.02
N ASN A 95 -30.16 2.37 2.68
CA ASN A 95 -28.85 1.90 3.15
C ASN A 95 -27.76 2.42 2.21
N THR A 96 -26.78 3.14 2.75
CA THR A 96 -25.57 3.55 2.01
C THR A 96 -24.32 2.94 2.62
N PHE A 97 -23.38 2.57 1.76
CA PHE A 97 -22.04 2.12 2.17
C PHE A 97 -21.06 3.28 2.14
N GLU A 98 -20.34 3.45 3.23
CA GLU A 98 -19.31 4.46 3.39
C GLU A 98 -18.00 3.83 3.84
N VAL A 99 -16.90 4.40 3.38
CA VAL A 99 -15.55 3.97 3.73
C VAL A 99 -14.80 5.11 4.38
N GLU A 100 -14.43 4.94 5.65
CA GLU A 100 -13.48 5.82 6.31
C GLU A 100 -12.08 5.39 5.88
N ALA A 101 -11.43 6.19 5.04
CA ALA A 101 -10.17 5.84 4.41
C ALA A 101 -8.99 6.00 5.38
N ASN A 102 -8.21 4.94 5.51
CA ASN A 102 -6.91 4.93 6.19
C ASN A 102 -5.77 5.16 5.17
N VAL A 103 -5.94 4.69 3.94
CA VAL A 103 -4.98 4.84 2.83
C VAL A 103 -5.74 5.19 1.55
N VAL A 104 -5.20 6.15 0.80
CA VAL A 104 -5.65 6.53 -0.55
C VAL A 104 -4.43 6.75 -1.42
N GLY A 105 -4.44 6.23 -2.64
CA GLY A 105 -3.39 6.47 -3.64
C GLY A 105 -3.88 6.28 -5.07
N HIS A 106 -3.12 6.79 -6.04
CA HIS A 106 -3.37 6.54 -7.45
C HIS A 106 -3.07 5.08 -7.84
N ASP A 107 -3.90 4.49 -8.70
CA ASP A 107 -3.68 3.17 -9.27
C ASP A 107 -2.70 3.27 -10.45
N LEU A 108 -1.42 3.04 -10.17
CA LEU A 108 -0.32 3.20 -11.13
C LEU A 108 -0.35 2.18 -12.29
N ASN A 109 -1.25 1.19 -12.28
CA ASN A 109 -1.52 0.37 -13.47
C ASN A 109 -2.19 1.18 -14.60
N ARG A 110 -2.64 2.40 -14.31
CA ARG A 110 -3.44 3.25 -15.21
C ARG A 110 -2.85 4.64 -15.42
N GLY A 111 -1.64 4.90 -14.92
CA GLY A 111 -0.98 6.20 -15.06
C GLY A 111 0.25 6.36 -14.17
N MET A 112 0.84 7.55 -14.19
CA MET A 112 1.98 7.93 -13.36
C MET A 112 1.60 9.07 -12.41
N THR A 113 2.34 9.24 -11.32
CA THR A 113 2.15 10.34 -10.35
C THR A 113 3.49 10.75 -9.77
N SER A 114 3.73 12.05 -9.63
CA SER A 114 4.84 12.61 -8.87
C SER A 114 4.43 12.83 -7.41
N LEU A 115 5.20 12.30 -6.46
CA LEU A 115 4.95 12.47 -5.03
C LEU A 115 5.74 13.67 -4.49
N SER A 116 5.04 14.71 -4.07
CA SER A 116 5.59 15.71 -3.14
C SER A 116 5.38 15.25 -1.70
N ARG A 117 6.39 15.42 -0.84
CA ARG A 117 6.29 15.09 0.58
C ARG A 117 5.98 16.35 1.37
N ASN A 118 4.98 16.30 2.26
CA ASN A 118 4.76 17.38 3.21
C ASN A 118 6.03 17.53 4.08
N PRO A 119 6.48 18.76 4.38
CA PRO A 119 7.64 18.97 5.24
C PRO A 119 7.34 18.39 6.61
N ARG A 120 8.11 17.38 7.03
CA ARG A 120 8.01 16.82 8.37
C ARG A 120 8.53 17.88 9.34
N SER A 121 7.69 18.38 10.23
CA SER A 121 8.09 19.34 11.25
C SER A 121 9.11 18.70 12.20
N LEU A 122 10.39 19.02 12.01
CA LEU A 122 11.49 18.65 12.91
C LEU A 122 11.44 19.52 14.17
N ALA A 123 10.41 19.31 14.99
CA ALA A 123 10.27 19.97 16.29
C ALA A 123 10.76 19.03 17.39
N ALA A 124 11.90 19.38 17.99
CA ALA A 124 12.44 18.86 19.25
C ALA A 124 12.78 17.35 19.34
N VAL A 125 13.93 16.98 18.75
CA VAL A 125 14.90 16.14 19.47
C VAL A 125 16.22 16.91 19.54
N ALA A 126 16.27 17.87 20.46
CA ALA A 126 17.47 18.67 20.74
C ALA A 126 17.93 18.36 22.17
N ALA A 127 18.89 17.44 22.28
CA ALA A 127 19.65 17.19 23.50
C ALA A 127 21.13 17.04 23.08
N PRO A 128 22.01 18.02 23.37
CA PRO A 128 23.42 17.89 23.08
C PRO A 128 24.09 17.02 24.15
N GLY A 129 24.46 15.80 23.76
CA GLY A 129 25.44 14.99 24.49
C GLY A 129 26.84 15.20 23.89
N PRO A 130 27.89 15.31 24.69
CA PRO A 130 29.25 15.51 24.18
C PRO A 130 29.80 14.26 23.47
N GLU A 131 30.81 14.53 22.65
CA GLU A 131 31.62 13.67 21.77
C GLU A 131 32.05 12.31 22.39
N ALA A 132 32.37 11.26 21.63
CA ALA A 132 32.97 11.27 20.30
C ALA A 132 32.56 10.09 19.40
N ARG A 133 32.81 10.24 18.10
CA ARG A 133 33.03 9.14 17.14
C ARG A 133 34.28 9.42 16.34
N ASP A 134 35.15 8.42 16.24
CA ASP A 134 36.24 8.41 15.26
C ASP A 134 35.63 8.07 13.88
N ASP A 135 35.19 9.10 13.16
CA ASP A 135 34.73 8.97 11.78
C ASP A 135 35.94 9.02 10.82
N ASP A 136 36.39 7.86 10.34
CA ASP A 136 37.37 7.73 9.26
C ASP A 136 36.77 8.20 7.92
N PRO A 137 37.30 9.24 7.26
CA PRO A 137 36.70 9.86 6.07
C PRO A 137 37.01 9.05 4.78
N GLY A 138 36.65 7.77 4.78
CA GLY A 138 36.82 6.85 3.65
C GLY A 138 35.72 5.79 3.51
N ARG A 139 34.90 5.53 4.54
CA ARG A 139 33.90 4.46 4.52
C ARG A 139 32.56 4.91 3.92
N ASP A 140 32.34 4.60 2.65
CA ASP A 140 31.02 4.71 2.02
C ASP A 140 30.10 3.59 2.55
N PRO A 141 29.01 3.89 3.28
CA PRO A 141 28.06 2.88 3.77
C PRO A 141 27.28 2.18 2.64
N ILE A 142 27.41 2.65 1.40
CA ILE A 142 26.83 2.08 0.17
C ILE A 142 27.84 1.13 -0.52
N ALA A 143 29.06 0.95 0.02
CA ALA A 143 30.00 -0.06 -0.48
C ALA A 143 29.65 -1.48 0.02
N ASP A 144 29.29 -1.64 1.29
CA ASP A 144 29.15 -2.94 1.96
C ASP A 144 28.02 -3.84 1.40
N TRP A 145 27.03 -3.30 0.67
CA TRP A 145 25.98 -4.10 -0.02
C TRP A 145 26.31 -4.44 -1.48
N ARG A 146 27.42 -3.92 -2.02
CA ARG A 146 27.89 -4.18 -3.40
C ARG A 146 29.04 -5.18 -3.46
N ALA A 147 29.45 -5.72 -2.32
CA ALA A 147 30.45 -6.77 -2.25
C ALA A 147 29.87 -8.08 -2.82
N PRO A 148 30.56 -8.78 -3.74
CA PRO A 148 30.12 -10.10 -4.19
C PRO A 148 30.05 -11.07 -3.01
N GLY A 149 28.90 -11.73 -2.83
CA GLY A 149 28.66 -12.67 -1.72
C GLY A 149 28.13 -12.05 -0.42
N SER A 150 27.64 -10.80 -0.44
CA SER A 150 26.96 -10.17 0.71
C SER A 150 25.43 -10.14 0.60
N ASP A 151 24.82 -10.87 -0.33
CA ASP A 151 23.35 -10.95 -0.44
C ASP A 151 22.81 -11.94 0.63
N PRO A 152 22.04 -11.47 1.64
CA PRO A 152 21.57 -12.33 2.73
C PRO A 152 20.50 -13.34 2.30
N TRP A 153 20.14 -13.40 1.02
CA TRP A 153 19.16 -14.33 0.45
C TRP A 153 19.80 -15.35 -0.51
N GLU A 154 21.12 -15.35 -0.66
CA GLU A 154 21.86 -16.32 -1.47
C GLU A 154 22.11 -17.61 -0.69
N GLU A 155 21.08 -18.46 -0.54
CA GLU A 155 21.27 -19.85 -0.09
C GLU A 155 22.11 -20.61 -1.12
N LYS A 156 23.39 -20.83 -0.79
CA LYS A 156 24.28 -21.66 -1.61
C LYS A 156 23.72 -23.08 -1.71
N PRO A 157 23.53 -23.65 -2.91
CA PRO A 157 23.26 -25.07 -3.03
C PRO A 157 24.46 -25.85 -2.48
N ALA A 158 24.20 -26.92 -1.72
CA ALA A 158 25.25 -27.80 -1.21
C ALA A 158 26.05 -28.38 -2.38
N THR A 159 27.31 -27.97 -2.50
CA THR A 159 28.25 -28.51 -3.48
C THR A 159 28.68 -29.90 -3.05
N ALA A 160 28.55 -30.88 -3.95
CA ALA A 160 28.98 -32.25 -3.71
C ALA A 160 30.52 -32.34 -3.75
N ASP A 161 31.17 -31.99 -2.64
CA ASP A 161 32.61 -32.17 -2.39
C ASP A 161 32.91 -32.64 -0.94
N ASP A 162 31.89 -32.83 -0.09
CA ASP A 162 32.00 -33.47 1.24
C ASP A 162 31.83 -35.00 1.15
N ALA A 163 32.49 -35.65 0.17
CA ALA A 163 32.24 -37.05 -0.18
C ALA A 163 33.50 -37.90 -0.43
N GLU A 164 34.69 -37.51 0.08
CA GLU A 164 35.88 -38.37 0.00
C GLU A 164 36.90 -38.18 1.13
N GLU A 165 36.51 -38.44 2.40
CA GLU A 165 37.49 -38.72 3.48
C GLU A 165 36.99 -39.78 4.49
N THR A 166 36.78 -41.03 4.03
CA THR A 166 36.97 -42.24 4.86
C THR A 166 37.34 -43.44 3.99
N ALA A 167 38.64 -43.65 3.74
CA ALA A 167 39.15 -44.87 3.10
C ALA A 167 40.50 -45.28 3.72
N GLU A 168 40.72 -46.59 3.84
CA GLU A 168 41.73 -47.34 4.65
C GLU A 168 41.29 -47.59 6.11
N THR A 169 41.18 -48.81 6.64
CA THR A 169 41.58 -50.18 6.24
C THR A 169 40.42 -51.19 6.47
N GLU A 170 40.46 -52.52 6.23
CA GLU A 170 41.52 -53.48 5.84
C GLU A 170 41.17 -54.22 4.49
N SER A 171 41.63 -55.46 4.31
CA SER A 171 41.46 -56.37 3.17
C SER A 171 41.16 -57.80 3.66
N SER A 172 40.90 -58.75 2.74
CA SER A 172 40.84 -60.21 2.94
C SER A 172 39.54 -60.77 3.56
N VAL A 173 38.97 -61.94 3.19
CA VAL A 173 39.45 -63.10 2.38
C VAL A 173 38.35 -63.56 1.39
N ALA A 174 38.75 -64.32 0.36
CA ALA A 174 37.92 -64.88 -0.71
C ALA A 174 37.13 -66.18 -0.37
N ALA A 175 36.29 -66.56 -1.35
CA ALA A 175 35.72 -67.90 -1.67
C ALA A 175 34.51 -68.40 -0.86
#